data_AF-A0A367J5E8-F1
#
_entry.id   AF-A0A367J5E8-F1
#
_cell.length_a   1.000
_cell.length_b   1.000
_cell.length_c   1.000
_cell.angle_alpha   90.00
_cell.angle_beta   90.00
_cell.angle_gamma   90.00
#
_symmetry.space_group_name_H-M   'P 1'
#
loop_
_entity.id
_entity.type
_entity.pdbx_description
1 polymer ?
#
loop_
_entity_poly.entity_id
_entity_poly.type
_entity_poly.pdbx_seq_one_letter_code
_entity_poly.pdbx_strand_id
1 'polypeptide(L)'
;MASLADLDEIPTKRARVEDNTEHEEPSQGSDQHIENLVVRFRCLSICKRMLENSYETLTENSSLYGLLNDLIVPAVQSGDHLLREEGLHCLGLCCMLDKHLAQHNIKLFITCIKHGHEDLVKKAIKVFGDILLMYGVETMTEYLSSSEDIHQVFEFGLDHDNTEIQSFTTQALCKLMLFNRFEDDELLGLMILLYFFPKTEVDEACNTIHQCLAYFFPVYCYSSPAHQKSLSNITLSSIKELCRVHADLAQDETMVDPKTITEMLADWNDPEKLQTARSKDPNYIEGDDEAIFQVSGGLAIETLELIYAEKESELRKILCHFLLRLRLEKLSNEQMKTIQAMIHEIDQVK
;
A
#
# COMPACT_ATOMS: atom_id res chain seq x y z
N MET A 1 -0.60 -31.22 -9.63
CA MET A 1 -1.17 -30.23 -8.69
C MET A 1 -0.53 -30.48 -7.34
N ALA A 2 0.59 -29.82 -7.05
CA ALA A 2 1.10 -29.77 -5.69
C ALA A 2 0.21 -28.80 -4.92
N SER A 3 -0.72 -29.35 -4.15
CA SER A 3 -1.61 -28.58 -3.28
C SER A 3 -0.79 -28.05 -2.11
N LEU A 4 -0.59 -26.73 -2.05
CA LEU A 4 -0.06 -26.03 -0.88
C LEU A 4 -1.19 -25.45 -0.01
N ALA A 5 -2.45 -25.82 -0.30
CA ALA A 5 -3.64 -25.27 0.33
C ALA A 5 -3.86 -25.69 1.80
N ASP A 6 -3.02 -26.57 2.37
CA ASP A 6 -3.21 -27.13 3.72
C ASP A 6 -2.23 -26.56 4.78
N LEU A 7 -1.67 -25.36 4.59
CA LEU A 7 -0.74 -24.73 5.54
C LEU A 7 -1.43 -23.87 6.62
N ASP A 8 -2.54 -24.35 7.18
CA ASP A 8 -3.33 -23.62 8.20
C ASP A 8 -2.85 -23.81 9.66
N GLU A 9 -1.67 -24.40 9.88
CA GLU A 9 -1.13 -24.52 11.24
C GLU A 9 0.37 -24.15 11.30
N ILE A 10 0.64 -22.91 11.74
CA ILE A 10 1.94 -22.55 12.31
C ILE A 10 1.95 -23.03 13.77
N PRO A 11 2.75 -24.03 14.16
CA PRO A 11 2.72 -24.53 15.53
C PRO A 11 3.40 -23.53 16.49
N THR A 12 2.59 -22.83 17.28
CA THR A 12 3.03 -22.06 18.45
C THR A 12 3.22 -22.99 19.64
N LYS A 13 4.43 -23.48 19.89
CA LYS A 13 4.77 -24.16 21.16
C LYS A 13 5.44 -23.18 22.13
N ARG A 14 4.67 -22.75 23.14
CA ARG A 14 5.19 -22.16 24.39
C ARG A 14 5.95 -23.23 25.18
N ALA A 15 7.22 -22.97 25.47
CA ALA A 15 8.09 -23.84 26.26
C ALA A 15 7.67 -23.87 27.73
N ARG A 16 7.60 -25.08 28.32
CA ARG A 16 7.72 -25.28 29.77
C ARG A 16 9.16 -25.66 30.05
N VAL A 17 9.82 -24.89 30.91
CA VAL A 17 11.17 -25.13 31.40
C VAL A 17 11.09 -26.21 32.48
N GLU A 18 11.66 -27.38 32.19
CA GLU A 18 12.09 -28.33 33.22
C GLU A 18 13.62 -28.41 33.15
N ASP A 19 14.22 -28.04 34.28
CA ASP A 19 15.66 -27.98 34.53
C ASP A 19 16.19 -29.41 34.71
N ASN A 20 17.02 -29.86 33.76
CA ASN A 20 17.84 -31.06 33.89
C ASN A 20 19.19 -30.79 33.23
N THR A 21 20.15 -30.36 34.04
CA THR A 21 21.57 -30.32 33.70
C THR A 21 22.12 -31.75 33.58
N GLU A 22 22.23 -32.24 32.35
CA GLU A 22 23.13 -33.35 31.99
C GLU A 22 24.12 -32.86 30.93
N HIS A 23 25.39 -33.19 31.12
CA HIS A 23 26.51 -32.80 30.26
C HIS A 23 26.38 -33.45 28.88
N GLU A 24 26.06 -32.67 27.83
CA GLU A 24 26.15 -33.11 26.44
C GLU A 24 27.51 -32.77 25.82
N GLU A 25 28.23 -33.78 25.34
CA GLU A 25 29.38 -33.66 24.46
C GLU A 25 28.96 -33.00 23.12
N PRO A 26 29.85 -32.24 22.43
CA PRO A 26 29.49 -31.62 21.16
C PRO A 26 29.23 -32.71 20.10
N SER A 27 27.98 -32.85 19.69
CA SER A 27 27.50 -33.96 18.86
C SER A 27 27.85 -33.76 17.37
N GLN A 28 28.54 -34.74 16.76
CA GLN A 28 28.88 -34.76 15.33
C GLN A 28 27.67 -34.63 14.37
N GLY A 29 26.45 -34.80 14.87
CA GLY A 29 25.21 -34.63 14.11
C GLY A 29 24.80 -33.17 13.87
N SER A 30 25.23 -32.22 14.72
CA SER A 30 24.93 -30.80 14.52
C SER A 30 25.68 -30.22 13.32
N ASP A 31 26.95 -30.61 13.15
CA ASP A 31 27.81 -30.09 12.09
C ASP A 31 27.35 -30.56 10.70
N GLN A 32 26.94 -31.82 10.57
CA GLN A 32 26.40 -32.35 9.32
C GLN A 32 25.05 -31.71 8.96
N HIS A 33 24.23 -31.38 9.96
CA HIS A 33 22.96 -30.69 9.74
C HIS A 33 23.19 -29.27 9.23
N ILE A 34 24.11 -28.52 9.85
CA ILE A 34 24.49 -27.18 9.42
C ILE A 34 25.06 -27.22 8.00
N GLU A 35 25.94 -28.17 7.68
CA GLU A 35 26.49 -28.33 6.34
C GLU A 35 25.38 -28.58 5.29
N ASN A 36 24.41 -29.43 5.61
CA ASN A 36 23.27 -29.69 4.73
C ASN A 36 22.38 -28.46 4.52
N LEU A 37 22.16 -27.65 5.57
CA LEU A 37 21.44 -26.37 5.45
C LEU A 37 22.18 -25.39 4.55
N VAL A 38 23.50 -25.28 4.70
CA VAL A 38 24.35 -24.41 3.86
C VAL A 38 24.27 -24.83 2.40
N VAL A 39 24.31 -26.14 2.10
CA VAL A 39 24.17 -26.64 0.73
C VAL A 39 22.80 -26.28 0.15
N ARG A 40 21.71 -26.50 0.90
CA ARG A 40 20.35 -26.15 0.46
C ARG A 40 20.20 -24.65 0.20
N PHE A 41 20.74 -23.82 1.08
CA PHE A 41 20.70 -22.37 0.92
C PHE A 41 21.46 -21.91 -0.34
N ARG A 42 22.63 -22.51 -0.62
CA ARG A 42 23.38 -22.25 -1.85
C ARG A 42 22.60 -22.67 -3.10
N CYS A 43 21.97 -23.85 -3.07
CA CYS A 43 21.11 -24.31 -4.17
C CYS A 43 19.95 -23.35 -4.42
N LEU A 44 19.25 -22.90 -3.36
CA LEU A 44 18.18 -21.90 -3.47
C LEU A 44 18.69 -20.58 -4.02
N SER A 45 19.85 -20.12 -3.56
CA SER A 45 20.46 -18.87 -4.05
C SER A 45 20.75 -18.93 -5.55
N ILE A 46 21.27 -20.05 -6.05
CA ILE A 46 21.51 -20.26 -7.49
C ILE A 46 20.18 -20.33 -8.25
N CYS A 47 19.20 -21.09 -7.71
CA CYS A 47 17.86 -21.22 -8.29
C CYS A 47 17.17 -19.86 -8.42
N LYS A 48 17.23 -19.03 -7.38
CA LYS A 48 16.73 -17.64 -7.39
C LYS A 48 17.33 -16.82 -8.53
N ARG A 49 18.66 -16.79 -8.65
CA ARG A 49 19.33 -16.03 -9.73
C ARG A 49 18.94 -16.53 -11.12
N MET A 50 18.76 -17.84 -11.27
CA MET A 50 18.26 -18.43 -12.51
C MET A 50 16.82 -17.97 -12.81
N LEU A 51 15.94 -18.01 -11.82
CA LEU A 51 14.53 -17.57 -11.97
C LEU A 51 14.41 -16.07 -12.25
N GLU A 52 15.23 -15.22 -11.63
CA GLU A 52 15.31 -13.76 -11.91
C GLU A 52 15.64 -13.44 -13.38
N ASN A 53 16.23 -14.39 -14.11
CA ASN A 53 16.62 -14.24 -15.52
C ASN A 53 15.79 -15.13 -16.47
N SER A 54 14.71 -15.73 -15.98
CA SER A 54 13.82 -16.58 -16.76
C SER A 54 12.60 -15.79 -17.23
N TYR A 55 12.19 -15.98 -18.49
CA TYR A 55 11.02 -15.30 -19.07
C TYR A 55 10.03 -16.27 -19.74
N GLU A 56 10.35 -17.56 -19.77
CA GLU A 56 9.52 -18.61 -20.37
C GLU A 56 8.50 -19.13 -19.35
N THR A 57 7.36 -19.63 -19.86
CA THR A 57 6.30 -20.16 -18.99
C THR A 57 6.81 -21.42 -18.27
N LEU A 58 6.43 -21.60 -17.00
CA LEU A 58 6.86 -22.75 -16.21
C LEU A 58 6.47 -24.09 -16.83
N THR A 59 5.31 -24.16 -17.50
CA THR A 59 4.80 -25.36 -18.17
C THR A 59 5.65 -25.82 -19.34
N GLU A 60 6.44 -24.93 -19.93
CA GLU A 60 7.32 -25.22 -21.07
C GLU A 60 8.68 -25.78 -20.62
N ASN A 61 8.99 -25.71 -19.31
CA ASN A 61 10.26 -26.13 -18.73
C ASN A 61 10.08 -27.22 -17.64
N SER A 62 10.16 -28.49 -18.05
CA SER A 62 10.07 -29.64 -17.14
C SER A 62 11.12 -29.62 -16.03
N SER A 63 12.31 -29.09 -16.32
CA SER A 63 13.40 -28.92 -15.33
C SER A 63 13.04 -27.92 -14.23
N LEU A 64 12.35 -26.82 -14.56
CA LEU A 64 11.90 -25.84 -13.57
C LEU A 64 10.79 -26.42 -12.68
N TYR A 65 9.90 -27.22 -13.25
CA TYR A 65 8.89 -27.92 -12.46
C TYR A 65 9.52 -28.94 -11.49
N GLY A 66 10.58 -29.63 -11.90
CA GLY A 66 11.38 -30.48 -11.00
C GLY A 66 11.99 -29.68 -9.85
N LEU A 67 12.67 -28.56 -10.17
CA LEU A 67 13.24 -27.65 -9.17
C LEU A 67 12.20 -27.11 -8.19
N LEU A 68 10.99 -26.78 -8.67
CA LEU A 68 9.90 -26.34 -7.82
C LEU A 68 9.54 -27.39 -6.76
N ASN A 69 9.33 -28.64 -7.15
CA ASN A 69 8.89 -29.70 -6.24
C ASN A 69 10.02 -30.24 -5.35
N ASP A 70 11.24 -30.34 -5.88
CA ASP A 70 12.36 -31.00 -5.19
C ASP A 70 13.18 -30.05 -4.29
N LEU A 71 13.14 -28.73 -4.58
CA LEU A 71 13.95 -27.73 -3.88
C LEU A 71 13.10 -26.60 -3.26
N ILE A 72 12.23 -25.95 -4.04
CA ILE A 72 11.53 -24.73 -3.60
C ILE A 72 10.43 -25.05 -2.58
N VAL A 73 9.53 -25.99 -2.90
CA VAL A 73 8.42 -26.38 -2.01
C VAL A 73 8.94 -26.88 -0.65
N PRO A 74 9.95 -27.78 -0.58
CA PRO A 74 10.54 -28.20 0.69
C PRO A 74 11.19 -27.05 1.47
N ALA A 75 11.74 -26.05 0.78
CA ALA A 75 12.34 -24.88 1.43
C ALA A 75 11.27 -23.99 2.09
N VAL A 76 10.15 -23.73 1.41
CA VAL A 76 9.00 -22.98 1.97
C VAL A 76 8.42 -23.69 3.20
N GLN A 77 8.42 -25.02 3.20
CA GLN A 77 7.92 -25.83 4.32
C GLN A 77 8.98 -26.06 5.43
N SER A 78 10.19 -25.51 5.27
CA SER A 78 11.28 -25.68 6.23
C SER A 78 10.94 -25.06 7.59
N GLY A 79 11.37 -25.72 8.67
CA GLY A 79 11.37 -25.14 10.02
C GLY A 79 12.39 -24.01 10.19
N ASP A 80 13.42 -23.97 9.36
CA ASP A 80 14.43 -22.91 9.34
C ASP A 80 13.90 -21.65 8.64
N HIS A 81 14.01 -20.51 9.33
CA HIS A 81 13.39 -19.25 8.93
C HIS A 81 14.09 -18.65 7.70
N LEU A 82 15.43 -18.72 7.64
CA LEU A 82 16.20 -18.22 6.49
C LEU A 82 15.91 -19.03 5.22
N LEU A 83 15.81 -20.35 5.35
CA LEU A 83 15.49 -21.24 4.24
C LEU A 83 14.04 -21.02 3.76
N ARG A 84 13.10 -20.82 4.70
CA ARG A 84 11.70 -20.52 4.39
C ARG A 84 11.56 -19.21 3.64
N GLU A 85 12.25 -18.16 4.07
CA GLU A 85 12.26 -16.86 3.42
C GLU A 85 12.78 -16.91 1.97
N GLU A 86 13.93 -17.55 1.74
CA GLU A 86 14.46 -17.69 0.38
C GLU A 86 13.62 -18.64 -0.47
N GLY A 87 13.07 -19.70 0.12
CA GLY A 87 12.08 -20.56 -0.52
C GLY A 87 10.86 -19.78 -0.99
N LEU A 88 10.31 -18.90 -0.14
CA LEU A 88 9.15 -18.07 -0.49
C LEU A 88 9.46 -17.10 -1.62
N HIS A 89 10.67 -16.52 -1.64
CA HIS A 89 11.10 -15.66 -2.74
C HIS A 89 11.19 -16.44 -4.06
N CYS A 90 11.81 -17.62 -4.06
CA CYS A 90 11.88 -18.48 -5.24
C CYS A 90 10.49 -18.89 -5.73
N LEU A 91 9.57 -19.24 -4.80
CA LEU A 91 8.18 -19.53 -5.15
C LEU A 91 7.51 -18.32 -5.80
N GLY A 92 7.73 -17.12 -5.27
CA GLY A 92 7.27 -15.86 -5.87
C GLY A 92 7.74 -15.67 -7.30
N LEU A 93 9.03 -15.90 -7.57
CA LEU A 93 9.56 -15.83 -8.93
C LEU A 93 8.93 -16.87 -9.86
N CYS A 94 8.69 -18.10 -9.38
CA CYS A 94 7.92 -19.08 -10.15
C CYS A 94 6.48 -18.61 -10.41
N CYS A 95 5.83 -17.96 -9.45
CA CYS A 95 4.50 -17.37 -9.63
C CYS A 95 4.48 -16.30 -10.71
N MET A 96 5.57 -15.55 -10.94
CA MET A 96 5.67 -14.57 -12.03
C MET A 96 5.75 -15.22 -13.42
N LEU A 97 6.11 -16.51 -13.50
CA LEU A 97 6.20 -17.28 -14.75
C LEU A 97 4.91 -18.05 -15.07
N ASP A 98 4.03 -18.23 -14.08
CA ASP A 98 2.81 -19.03 -14.22
C ASP A 98 1.65 -18.46 -13.39
N LYS A 99 0.65 -17.92 -14.10
CA LYS A 99 -0.56 -17.34 -13.50
C LYS A 99 -1.33 -18.33 -12.61
N HIS A 100 -1.46 -19.60 -13.02
CA HIS A 100 -2.21 -20.59 -12.24
C HIS A 100 -1.45 -20.95 -10.96
N LEU A 101 -0.12 -20.97 -11.00
CA LEU A 101 0.68 -21.15 -9.79
C LEU A 101 0.50 -19.97 -8.83
N ALA A 102 0.48 -18.74 -9.34
CA ALA A 102 0.21 -17.54 -8.52
C ALA A 102 -1.17 -17.59 -7.86
N GLN A 103 -2.22 -17.90 -8.64
CA GLN A 103 -3.60 -18.04 -8.15
C GLN A 103 -3.72 -19.09 -7.05
N HIS A 104 -3.05 -20.24 -7.20
CA HIS A 104 -3.11 -21.29 -6.19
C HIS A 104 -2.38 -20.95 -4.89
N ASN A 105 -1.35 -20.09 -4.95
CA ASN A 105 -0.50 -19.74 -3.81
C ASN A 105 -0.79 -18.35 -3.23
N ILE A 106 -1.75 -17.59 -3.76
CA ILE A 106 -2.02 -16.23 -3.28
C ILE A 106 -2.37 -16.19 -1.78
N LYS A 107 -3.16 -17.17 -1.30
CA LYS A 107 -3.50 -17.29 0.13
C LYS A 107 -2.27 -17.52 1.01
N LEU A 108 -1.29 -18.28 0.54
CA LEU A 108 -0.04 -18.53 1.26
C LEU A 108 0.71 -17.21 1.50
N PHE A 109 0.81 -16.36 0.47
CA PHE A 109 1.45 -15.05 0.63
C PHE A 109 0.70 -14.17 1.63
N ILE A 110 -0.64 -14.15 1.58
CA ILE A 110 -1.46 -13.42 2.57
C ILE A 110 -1.18 -13.94 3.99
N THR A 111 -1.16 -15.24 4.20
CA THR A 111 -0.86 -15.85 5.51
C THR A 111 0.55 -15.50 5.98
N CYS A 112 1.54 -15.52 5.09
CA CYS A 112 2.91 -15.10 5.40
C CYS A 112 2.99 -13.61 5.77
N ILE A 113 2.18 -12.74 5.17
CA ILE A 113 2.14 -11.32 5.51
C ILE A 113 1.51 -11.11 6.89
N LYS A 114 0.34 -11.71 7.14
CA LYS A 114 -0.41 -11.51 8.38
C LYS A 114 0.22 -12.19 9.61
N HIS A 115 0.96 -13.28 9.44
CA HIS A 115 1.45 -14.11 10.55
C HIS A 115 2.95 -14.44 10.50
N GLY A 116 3.67 -13.95 9.49
CA GLY A 116 5.11 -14.18 9.37
C GLY A 116 5.94 -13.34 10.33
N HIS A 117 7.19 -13.73 10.53
CA HIS A 117 8.19 -12.83 11.13
C HIS A 117 8.59 -11.74 10.14
N GLU A 118 9.14 -10.63 10.64
CA GLU A 118 9.32 -9.40 9.86
C GLU A 118 10.02 -9.60 8.51
N ASP A 119 11.13 -10.34 8.46
CA ASP A 119 11.88 -10.57 7.22
C ASP A 119 11.10 -11.40 6.19
N LEU A 120 10.26 -12.33 6.64
CA LEU A 120 9.33 -13.06 5.78
C LEU A 120 8.24 -12.13 5.23
N VAL A 121 7.67 -11.28 6.09
CA VAL A 121 6.64 -10.30 5.70
C VAL A 121 7.20 -9.34 4.65
N LYS A 122 8.40 -8.79 4.86
CA LYS A 122 9.08 -7.90 3.91
C LYS A 122 9.25 -8.55 2.53
N LYS A 123 9.58 -9.85 2.46
CA LYS A 123 9.66 -10.59 1.18
C LYS A 123 8.28 -10.87 0.60
N ALA A 124 7.34 -11.28 1.44
CA ALA A 124 6.00 -11.65 1.02
C ALA A 124 5.23 -10.45 0.42
N ILE A 125 5.30 -9.25 1.02
CA ILE A 125 4.63 -8.04 0.51
C ILE A 125 5.16 -7.65 -0.86
N LYS A 126 6.48 -7.73 -1.08
CA LYS A 126 7.09 -7.44 -2.39
C LYS A 126 6.56 -8.39 -3.46
N VAL A 127 6.63 -9.69 -3.20
CA VAL A 127 6.14 -10.72 -4.12
C VAL A 127 4.63 -10.57 -4.36
N PHE A 128 3.86 -10.32 -3.31
CA PHE A 128 2.42 -10.12 -3.40
C PHE A 128 2.08 -8.92 -4.28
N GLY A 129 2.74 -7.77 -4.06
CA GLY A 129 2.59 -6.59 -4.90
C GLY A 129 2.94 -6.85 -6.37
N ASP A 130 4.03 -7.58 -6.64
CA ASP A 130 4.44 -7.92 -8.00
C ASP A 130 3.42 -8.86 -8.69
N ILE A 131 2.88 -9.85 -7.97
CA ILE A 131 1.83 -10.75 -8.48
C ILE A 131 0.57 -9.95 -8.86
N LEU A 132 0.12 -9.04 -7.98
CA LEU A 132 -1.05 -8.21 -8.24
C LEU A 132 -0.82 -7.24 -9.41
N LEU A 133 0.39 -6.68 -9.53
CA LEU A 133 0.74 -5.77 -10.62
C LEU A 133 0.78 -6.50 -11.98
N MET A 134 1.29 -7.72 -11.99
CA MET A 134 1.42 -8.56 -13.19
C MET A 134 0.07 -9.08 -13.68
N TYR A 135 -0.71 -9.69 -12.78
CA TYR A 135 -1.91 -10.43 -13.16
C TYR A 135 -3.24 -9.70 -12.88
N GLY A 136 -3.20 -8.61 -12.11
CA GLY A 136 -4.37 -7.84 -11.71
C GLY A 136 -5.02 -8.36 -10.42
N VAL A 137 -5.60 -7.43 -9.65
CA VAL A 137 -6.27 -7.70 -8.37
C VAL A 137 -7.48 -8.60 -8.57
N GLU A 138 -8.38 -8.27 -9.51
CA GLU A 138 -9.60 -9.04 -9.79
C GLU A 138 -9.33 -10.53 -10.02
N THR A 139 -8.29 -10.83 -10.80
CA THR A 139 -7.87 -12.19 -11.14
C THR A 139 -7.42 -12.99 -9.91
N MET A 140 -6.80 -12.33 -8.93
CA MET A 140 -6.34 -12.98 -7.71
C MET A 140 -7.46 -13.15 -6.69
N THR A 141 -8.38 -12.17 -6.62
CA THR A 141 -9.53 -12.20 -5.72
C THR A 141 -10.46 -13.39 -5.95
N GLU A 142 -10.55 -13.90 -7.19
CA GLU A 142 -11.31 -15.14 -7.50
C GLU A 142 -10.86 -16.36 -6.69
N TYR A 143 -9.61 -16.36 -6.19
CA TYR A 143 -9.00 -17.44 -5.42
C TYR A 143 -8.95 -17.13 -3.93
N LEU A 144 -9.49 -15.99 -3.49
CA LEU A 144 -9.56 -15.57 -2.11
C LEU A 144 -10.92 -15.91 -1.49
N SER A 145 -10.97 -15.84 -0.15
CA SER A 145 -12.21 -16.14 0.58
C SER A 145 -13.12 -14.92 0.63
N SER A 146 -12.53 -13.73 0.69
CA SER A 146 -13.21 -12.43 0.65
C SER A 146 -12.55 -11.50 -0.36
N SER A 147 -13.34 -10.62 -0.99
CA SER A 147 -12.80 -9.51 -1.78
C SER A 147 -12.04 -8.49 -0.95
N GLU A 148 -12.31 -8.43 0.36
CA GLU A 148 -11.64 -7.54 1.30
C GLU A 148 -10.27 -8.08 1.76
N ASP A 149 -9.93 -9.34 1.44
CA ASP A 149 -8.68 -9.96 1.89
C ASP A 149 -7.45 -9.14 1.44
N ILE A 150 -7.51 -8.56 0.24
CA ILE A 150 -6.43 -7.73 -0.33
C ILE A 150 -6.37 -6.37 0.38
N HIS A 151 -7.51 -5.74 0.62
CA HIS A 151 -7.59 -4.50 1.39
C HIS A 151 -6.97 -4.68 2.77
N GLN A 152 -7.39 -5.70 3.52
CA GLN A 152 -6.89 -5.99 4.87
C GLN A 152 -5.38 -6.28 4.92
N VAL A 153 -4.82 -6.85 3.84
CA VAL A 153 -3.36 -7.09 3.76
C VAL A 153 -2.60 -5.78 3.65
N PHE A 154 -3.09 -4.85 2.83
CA PHE A 154 -2.47 -3.54 2.68
C PHE A 154 -2.70 -2.64 3.89
N GLU A 155 -3.88 -2.68 4.49
CA GLU A 155 -4.19 -2.00 5.75
C GLU A 155 -3.21 -2.46 6.85
N PHE A 156 -3.09 -3.78 7.03
CA PHE A 156 -2.12 -4.38 7.97
C PHE A 156 -0.68 -3.91 7.69
N GLY A 157 -0.27 -3.86 6.42
CA GLY A 157 1.08 -3.44 6.05
C GLY A 157 1.35 -1.96 6.29
N LEU A 158 0.35 -1.09 6.11
CA LEU A 158 0.44 0.35 6.37
C LEU A 158 0.47 0.66 7.87
N ASP A 159 -0.23 -0.12 8.70
CA ASP A 159 -0.30 0.06 10.15
C ASP A 159 0.78 -0.74 10.93
N HIS A 160 1.72 -1.38 10.24
CA HIS A 160 2.71 -2.22 10.90
C HIS A 160 3.75 -1.39 11.68
N ASP A 161 4.13 -1.86 12.88
CA ASP A 161 5.18 -1.26 13.73
C ASP A 161 6.57 -1.14 13.06
N ASN A 162 6.80 -1.85 11.95
CA ASN A 162 8.08 -1.91 11.28
C ASN A 162 8.01 -1.02 10.03
N THR A 163 8.75 0.07 10.05
CA THR A 163 8.78 1.09 9.01
C THR A 163 9.24 0.57 7.64
N GLU A 164 10.07 -0.48 7.58
CA GLU A 164 10.42 -1.12 6.30
C GLU A 164 9.22 -1.85 5.69
N ILE A 165 8.40 -2.50 6.51
CA ILE A 165 7.16 -3.16 6.06
C ILE A 165 6.17 -2.11 5.54
N GLN A 166 5.98 -1.01 6.28
CA GLN A 166 5.18 0.14 5.83
C GLN A 166 5.70 0.69 4.51
N SER A 167 7.02 0.82 4.36
CA SER A 167 7.66 1.32 3.14
C SER A 167 7.42 0.40 1.93
N PHE A 168 7.58 -0.92 2.07
CA PHE A 168 7.30 -1.84 0.98
C PHE A 168 5.82 -1.89 0.61
N THR A 169 4.94 -1.81 1.61
CA THR A 169 3.48 -1.75 1.41
C THR A 169 3.09 -0.49 0.64
N THR A 170 3.59 0.66 1.08
CA THR A 170 3.37 1.96 0.43
C THR A 170 3.83 1.93 -1.03
N GLN A 171 5.04 1.41 -1.30
CA GLN A 171 5.56 1.31 -2.67
C GLN A 171 4.72 0.37 -3.55
N ALA A 172 4.19 -0.72 -3.00
CA ALA A 172 3.31 -1.62 -3.73
C ALA A 172 1.99 -0.93 -4.10
N LEU A 173 1.34 -0.27 -3.13
CA LEU A 173 0.11 0.50 -3.35
C LEU A 173 0.31 1.61 -4.38
N CYS A 174 1.37 2.42 -4.24
CA CYS A 174 1.68 3.48 -5.19
C CYS A 174 1.76 2.95 -6.64
N LYS A 175 2.43 1.81 -6.85
CA LYS A 175 2.54 1.20 -8.18
C LYS A 175 1.18 0.69 -8.65
N LEU A 176 0.46 -0.07 -7.83
CA LEU A 176 -0.82 -0.64 -8.20
C LEU A 176 -1.84 0.43 -8.59
N MET A 177 -1.92 1.51 -7.81
CA MET A 177 -2.80 2.65 -8.07
C MET A 177 -2.37 3.45 -9.32
N LEU A 178 -1.06 3.72 -9.50
CA LEU A 178 -0.56 4.44 -10.69
C LEU A 178 -0.78 3.66 -12.00
N PHE A 179 -0.73 2.34 -11.96
CA PHE A 179 -0.96 1.47 -13.11
C PHE A 179 -2.44 1.06 -13.27
N ASN A 180 -3.37 1.70 -12.54
CA ASN A 180 -4.81 1.40 -12.56
C ASN A 180 -5.12 -0.09 -12.34
N ARG A 181 -4.35 -0.74 -11.46
CA ARG A 181 -4.53 -2.15 -11.08
C ARG A 181 -5.31 -2.32 -9.79
N PHE A 182 -5.42 -1.26 -9.00
CA PHE A 182 -6.10 -1.26 -7.71
C PHE A 182 -6.60 0.14 -7.38
N GLU A 183 -7.85 0.23 -6.93
CA GLU A 183 -8.50 1.48 -6.52
C GLU A 183 -9.14 1.22 -5.15
N ASP A 184 -8.79 2.04 -4.17
CA ASP A 184 -9.27 1.93 -2.78
C ASP A 184 -9.11 3.30 -2.09
N ASP A 185 -10.22 4.03 -1.94
CA ASP A 185 -10.25 5.38 -1.36
C ASP A 185 -9.80 5.35 0.12
N GLU A 186 -10.12 4.30 0.86
CA GLU A 186 -9.78 4.18 2.28
C GLU A 186 -8.26 4.03 2.46
N LEU A 187 -7.64 3.12 1.71
CA LEU A 187 -6.18 2.96 1.73
C LEU A 187 -5.46 4.20 1.19
N LEU A 188 -6.03 4.90 0.19
CA LEU A 188 -5.50 6.18 -0.28
C LEU A 188 -5.54 7.25 0.84
N GLY A 189 -6.61 7.28 1.64
CA GLY A 189 -6.73 8.11 2.83
C GLY A 189 -5.65 7.78 3.87
N LEU A 190 -5.45 6.49 4.19
CA LEU A 190 -4.39 6.05 5.11
C LEU A 190 -3.00 6.47 4.62
N MET A 191 -2.73 6.40 3.31
CA MET A 191 -1.47 6.87 2.73
C MET A 191 -1.28 8.39 2.89
N ILE A 192 -2.35 9.19 2.81
CA ILE A 192 -2.26 10.64 3.11
C ILE A 192 -1.92 10.86 4.58
N LEU A 193 -2.60 10.14 5.48
CA LEU A 193 -2.31 10.22 6.91
C LEU A 193 -0.85 9.87 7.18
N LEU A 194 -0.36 8.76 6.60
CA LEU A 194 1.03 8.32 6.71
C LEU A 194 2.02 9.36 6.18
N TYR A 195 1.69 10.06 5.08
CA TYR A 195 2.55 11.10 4.51
C TYR A 195 2.70 12.35 5.40
N PHE A 196 1.68 12.65 6.21
CA PHE A 196 1.69 13.81 7.10
C PHE A 196 1.86 13.44 8.58
N PHE A 197 1.97 12.15 8.90
CA PHE A 197 2.03 11.67 10.28
C PHE A 197 3.20 12.31 11.05
N PRO A 198 3.03 12.60 12.36
CA PRO A 198 4.09 13.18 13.17
C PRO A 198 5.36 12.33 13.18
N LYS A 199 6.50 13.01 13.26
CA LYS A 199 7.82 12.38 13.32
C LYS A 199 8.47 12.66 14.66
N THR A 200 8.96 11.61 15.30
CA THR A 200 9.83 11.65 16.48
C THR A 200 11.31 11.53 16.09
N GLU A 201 11.67 10.60 15.20
CA GLU A 201 13.05 10.37 14.75
C GLU A 201 13.18 10.13 13.24
N VAL A 202 14.34 10.46 12.67
CA VAL A 202 14.62 10.36 11.23
C VAL A 202 15.12 8.95 10.90
N ASP A 203 14.18 8.02 10.68
CA ASP A 203 14.48 6.69 10.14
C ASP A 203 14.59 6.71 8.59
N GLU A 204 15.49 5.91 8.02
CA GLU A 204 15.70 5.78 6.57
C GLU A 204 14.44 5.27 5.86
N ALA A 205 13.73 4.32 6.47
CA ALA A 205 12.49 3.78 5.90
C ALA A 205 11.37 4.82 5.92
N CYS A 206 11.23 5.60 7.01
CA CYS A 206 10.32 6.74 7.07
C CYS A 206 10.62 7.75 5.95
N ASN A 207 11.89 8.13 5.75
CA ASN A 207 12.28 9.01 4.65
C ASN A 207 11.91 8.45 3.27
N THR A 208 12.06 7.14 3.09
CA THR A 208 11.67 6.45 1.86
C THR A 208 10.16 6.55 1.62
N ILE A 209 9.34 6.37 2.66
CA ILE A 209 7.88 6.55 2.59
C ILE A 209 7.54 7.97 2.14
N HIS A 210 8.12 9.00 2.78
CA HIS A 210 7.84 10.39 2.39
C HIS A 210 8.28 10.71 0.97
N GLN A 211 9.45 10.25 0.54
CA GLN A 211 9.91 10.48 -0.83
C GLN A 211 9.00 9.79 -1.85
N CYS A 212 8.58 8.55 -1.54
CA CYS A 212 7.68 7.78 -2.38
C CYS A 212 6.32 8.49 -2.52
N LEU A 213 5.73 8.91 -1.40
CA LEU A 213 4.42 9.57 -1.37
C LEU A 213 4.46 10.99 -1.95
N ALA A 214 5.55 11.74 -1.72
CA ALA A 214 5.76 13.06 -2.32
C ALA A 214 5.82 13.01 -3.86
N TYR A 215 6.34 11.92 -4.42
CA TYR A 215 6.29 11.67 -5.86
C TYR A 215 4.92 11.14 -6.31
N PHE A 216 4.35 10.20 -5.56
CA PHE A 216 3.10 9.53 -5.90
C PHE A 216 1.93 10.50 -6.00
N PHE A 217 1.64 11.32 -4.98
CA PHE A 217 0.40 12.11 -4.97
C PHE A 217 0.27 13.07 -6.16
N PRO A 218 1.28 13.90 -6.51
CA PRO A 218 1.18 14.74 -7.69
C PRO A 218 0.99 13.94 -8.97
N VAL A 219 1.73 12.84 -9.15
CA VAL A 219 1.65 12.02 -10.37
C VAL A 219 0.28 11.34 -10.47
N TYR A 220 -0.22 10.78 -9.36
CA TYR A 220 -1.51 10.11 -9.28
C TYR A 220 -2.65 11.09 -9.62
N CYS A 221 -2.73 12.21 -8.93
CA CYS A 221 -3.84 13.15 -9.07
C CYS A 221 -3.86 13.87 -10.42
N TYR A 222 -2.70 14.10 -11.04
CA TYR A 222 -2.62 14.78 -12.34
C TYR A 222 -2.62 13.80 -13.54
N SER A 223 -2.74 12.50 -13.31
CA SER A 223 -2.76 11.49 -14.39
C SER A 223 -4.15 11.18 -14.93
N SER A 224 -5.20 11.28 -14.10
CA SER A 224 -6.56 10.89 -14.47
C SER A 224 -7.63 11.66 -13.69
N PRO A 225 -8.76 12.02 -14.32
CA PRO A 225 -9.92 12.57 -13.60
C PRO A 225 -10.44 11.64 -12.50
N ALA A 226 -10.40 10.32 -12.70
CA ALA A 226 -10.83 9.36 -11.70
C ALA A 226 -9.95 9.41 -10.43
N HIS A 227 -8.64 9.57 -10.61
CA HIS A 227 -7.69 9.68 -9.50
C HIS A 227 -7.86 10.98 -8.72
N GLN A 228 -8.03 12.11 -9.42
CA GLN A 228 -8.30 13.38 -8.75
C GLN A 228 -9.64 13.34 -8.00
N LYS A 229 -10.67 12.68 -8.56
CA LYS A 229 -11.95 12.49 -7.87
C LYS A 229 -11.81 11.60 -6.63
N SER A 230 -11.04 10.51 -6.71
CA SER A 230 -10.74 9.63 -5.57
C SER A 230 -10.05 10.42 -4.46
N LEU A 231 -9.06 11.26 -4.79
CA LEU A 231 -8.43 12.17 -3.84
C LEU A 231 -9.45 13.14 -3.23
N SER A 232 -10.30 13.77 -4.04
CA SER A 232 -11.31 14.71 -3.54
C SER A 232 -12.23 14.07 -2.50
N ASN A 233 -12.68 12.83 -2.74
CA ASN A 233 -13.59 12.10 -1.83
C ASN A 233 -13.01 11.95 -0.42
N ILE A 234 -11.68 11.82 -0.30
CA ILE A 234 -11.00 11.58 0.98
C ILE A 234 -10.28 12.80 1.53
N THR A 235 -10.34 13.94 0.84
CA THR A 235 -9.62 15.15 1.24
C THR A 235 -10.14 15.72 2.56
N LEU A 236 -11.46 15.83 2.72
CA LEU A 236 -12.04 16.46 3.93
C LEU A 236 -11.91 15.58 5.18
N SER A 237 -12.06 14.26 5.04
CA SER A 237 -11.81 13.32 6.14
C SER A 237 -10.34 13.36 6.57
N SER A 238 -9.41 13.40 5.61
CA SER A 238 -7.97 13.52 5.89
C SER A 238 -7.63 14.84 6.59
N ILE A 239 -8.16 15.98 6.15
CA ILE A 239 -7.94 17.28 6.82
C ILE A 239 -8.41 17.22 8.27
N LYS A 240 -9.61 16.68 8.51
CA LYS A 240 -10.20 16.58 9.84
C LYS A 240 -9.31 15.74 10.77
N GLU A 241 -8.85 14.59 10.30
CA GLU A 241 -8.03 13.70 11.10
C GLU A 241 -6.64 14.28 11.36
N LEU A 242 -5.99 14.86 10.35
CA LEU A 242 -4.69 15.52 10.50
C LEU A 242 -4.74 16.73 11.43
N CYS A 243 -5.85 17.47 11.46
CA CYS A 243 -6.03 18.55 12.44
C CYS A 243 -6.11 18.01 13.87
N ARG A 244 -6.77 16.86 14.09
CA ARG A 244 -6.84 16.20 15.41
C ARG A 244 -5.47 15.71 15.84
N VAL A 245 -4.77 14.98 14.97
CA VAL A 245 -3.41 14.50 15.22
C VAL A 245 -2.47 15.67 15.54
N HIS A 246 -2.56 16.77 14.79
CA HIS A 246 -1.75 17.96 15.05
C HIS A 246 -2.10 18.64 16.39
N ALA A 247 -3.36 18.61 16.82
CA ALA A 247 -3.77 19.18 18.11
C ALA A 247 -3.25 18.36 19.31
N ASP A 248 -3.06 17.05 19.11
CA ASP A 248 -2.66 16.09 20.14
C ASP A 248 -1.16 15.73 20.10
N LEU A 249 -0.32 16.51 19.42
CA LEU A 249 1.13 16.28 19.30
C LEU A 249 1.83 16.19 20.67
N ALA A 250 2.72 15.20 20.80
CA ALA A 250 3.67 15.15 21.91
C ALA A 250 4.75 16.24 21.80
N GLN A 251 5.46 16.52 22.91
CA GLN A 251 6.46 17.61 22.95
C GLN A 251 7.67 17.39 22.03
N ASP A 252 7.99 16.13 21.75
CA ASP A 252 9.09 15.66 20.93
C ASP A 252 8.68 15.36 19.48
N GLU A 253 7.39 15.46 19.17
CA GLU A 253 6.85 15.23 17.84
C GLU A 253 6.82 16.51 17.01
N THR A 254 7.10 16.35 15.71
CA THR A 254 6.97 17.44 14.74
C THR A 254 6.11 16.99 13.55
N MET A 255 5.23 17.88 13.12
CA MET A 255 4.30 17.65 12.02
C MET A 255 4.19 18.90 11.15
N VAL A 256 3.81 18.72 9.89
CA VAL A 256 3.52 19.83 8.98
C VAL A 256 2.32 20.62 9.48
N ASP A 257 2.39 21.95 9.45
CA ASP A 257 1.29 22.82 9.88
C ASP A 257 0.01 22.54 9.05
N PRO A 258 -1.18 22.44 9.66
CA PRO A 258 -2.42 22.14 8.96
C PRO A 258 -2.74 23.09 7.79
N LYS A 259 -2.32 24.37 7.85
CA LYS A 259 -2.49 25.29 6.71
C LYS A 259 -1.64 24.87 5.52
N THR A 260 -0.41 24.44 5.75
CA THR A 260 0.45 23.90 4.69
C THR A 260 -0.11 22.59 4.14
N ILE A 261 -0.66 21.71 4.99
CA ILE A 261 -1.33 20.48 4.56
C ILE A 261 -2.50 20.80 3.63
N THR A 262 -3.38 21.72 4.02
CA THR A 262 -4.52 22.13 3.17
C THR A 262 -4.09 22.81 1.87
N GLU A 263 -2.98 23.57 1.86
CA GLU A 263 -2.41 24.12 0.62
C GLU A 263 -1.96 23.01 -0.33
N MET A 264 -1.31 21.96 0.18
CA MET A 264 -0.89 20.81 -0.62
C MET A 264 -2.08 20.01 -1.15
N LEU A 265 -3.09 19.76 -0.31
CA LEU A 265 -4.31 19.05 -0.73
C LEU A 265 -5.11 19.86 -1.76
N ALA A 266 -5.17 21.18 -1.63
CA ALA A 266 -5.80 22.05 -2.63
C ALA A 266 -5.02 22.01 -3.96
N ASP A 267 -3.69 21.97 -3.90
CA ASP A 267 -2.83 21.82 -5.06
C ASP A 267 -3.11 20.53 -5.82
N TRP A 268 -3.18 19.39 -5.12
CA TRP A 268 -3.45 18.09 -5.73
C TRP A 268 -4.88 17.96 -6.30
N ASN A 269 -5.83 18.72 -5.75
CA ASN A 269 -7.19 18.85 -6.27
C ASN A 269 -7.34 19.94 -7.34
N ASP A 270 -6.25 20.56 -7.82
CA ASP A 270 -6.32 21.63 -8.82
C ASP A 270 -6.71 21.07 -10.22
N PRO A 271 -7.88 21.42 -10.77
CA PRO A 271 -8.34 20.93 -12.07
C PRO A 271 -7.50 21.47 -13.24
N GLU A 272 -6.88 22.65 -13.11
CA GLU A 272 -6.03 23.22 -14.17
C GLU A 272 -4.73 22.44 -14.32
N LYS A 273 -4.18 21.95 -13.21
CA LYS A 273 -2.97 21.11 -13.23
C LYS A 273 -3.23 19.78 -13.91
N LEU A 274 -4.38 19.16 -13.63
CA LEU A 274 -4.81 17.95 -14.31
C LEU A 274 -5.03 18.21 -15.81
N GLN A 275 -5.77 19.26 -16.18
CA GLN A 275 -5.96 19.66 -17.58
C GLN A 275 -4.62 19.90 -18.30
N THR A 276 -3.69 20.61 -17.66
CA THR A 276 -2.36 20.90 -18.20
C THR A 276 -1.50 19.63 -18.37
N ALA A 277 -1.59 18.68 -17.44
CA ALA A 277 -0.91 17.39 -17.57
C ALA A 277 -1.50 16.57 -18.73
N ARG A 278 -2.83 16.49 -18.82
CA ARG A 278 -3.54 15.71 -19.86
C ARG A 278 -3.38 16.28 -21.26
N SER A 279 -3.36 17.60 -21.42
CA SER A 279 -3.14 18.25 -22.73
C SER A 279 -1.80 17.91 -23.41
N LYS A 280 -0.86 17.32 -22.67
CA LYS A 280 0.41 16.81 -23.21
C LYS A 280 0.28 15.39 -23.79
N ASP A 281 -0.81 14.69 -23.51
CA ASP A 281 -1.09 13.36 -24.04
C ASP A 281 -1.49 13.46 -25.53
N PRO A 282 -0.83 12.72 -26.44
CA PRO A 282 -1.18 12.70 -27.86
C PRO A 282 -2.64 12.32 -28.16
N ASN A 283 -3.31 11.61 -27.24
CA ASN A 283 -4.68 11.12 -27.39
C ASN A 283 -5.72 12.01 -26.70
N TYR A 284 -5.32 13.17 -26.17
CA TYR A 284 -6.21 14.07 -25.44
C TYR A 284 -7.31 14.67 -26.33
N ILE A 285 -8.55 14.69 -25.79
CA ILE A 285 -9.73 15.30 -26.42
C ILE A 285 -10.24 16.42 -25.49
N GLU A 286 -10.26 17.65 -26.01
CA GLU A 286 -10.52 18.89 -25.24
C GLU A 286 -11.93 18.95 -24.59
N GLY A 287 -12.89 18.17 -25.09
CA GLY A 287 -14.28 18.16 -24.61
C GLY A 287 -14.53 17.39 -23.31
N ASP A 288 -13.57 16.61 -22.80
CA ASP A 288 -13.73 15.78 -21.60
C ASP A 288 -13.52 16.55 -20.28
N ASP A 289 -13.14 17.82 -20.35
CA ASP A 289 -12.60 18.53 -19.18
C ASP A 289 -13.65 19.25 -18.32
N GLU A 290 -14.87 19.48 -18.82
CA GLU A 290 -15.91 20.14 -18.01
C GLU A 290 -16.20 19.38 -16.71
N ALA A 291 -16.17 18.05 -16.76
CA ALA A 291 -16.36 17.17 -15.61
C ALA A 291 -15.26 17.34 -14.55
N ILE A 292 -14.02 17.63 -14.97
CA ILE A 292 -12.88 17.83 -14.06
C ILE A 292 -13.13 19.04 -13.16
N PHE A 293 -13.56 20.16 -13.74
CA PHE A 293 -13.84 21.39 -12.99
C PHE A 293 -15.03 21.21 -12.02
N GLN A 294 -16.00 20.33 -12.34
CA GLN A 294 -17.12 20.07 -11.44
C GLN A 294 -16.71 19.34 -10.16
N VAL A 295 -15.60 18.58 -10.17
CA VAL A 295 -15.09 17.87 -8.99
C VAL A 295 -14.64 18.88 -7.92
N SER A 296 -13.87 19.89 -8.31
CA SER A 296 -13.46 20.99 -7.41
C SER A 296 -14.66 21.75 -6.86
N GLY A 297 -15.68 21.99 -7.69
CA GLY A 297 -16.94 22.61 -7.26
C GLY A 297 -17.69 21.79 -6.21
N GLY A 298 -17.75 20.46 -6.39
CA GLY A 298 -18.34 19.54 -5.41
C GLY A 298 -17.59 19.57 -4.08
N LEU A 299 -16.26 19.50 -4.13
CA LEU A 299 -15.41 19.58 -2.95
C LEU A 299 -15.59 20.91 -2.18
N ALA A 300 -15.77 22.02 -2.90
CA ALA A 300 -16.06 23.31 -2.27
C ALA A 300 -17.43 23.34 -1.57
N ILE A 301 -18.44 22.70 -2.15
CA ILE A 301 -19.76 22.57 -1.53
C ILE A 301 -19.66 21.74 -0.25
N GLU A 302 -19.05 20.56 -0.30
CA GLU A 302 -18.83 19.69 0.86
C GLU A 302 -18.01 20.40 1.95
N THR A 303 -17.02 21.22 1.56
CA THR A 303 -16.25 22.04 2.49
C THR A 303 -17.13 23.06 3.21
N LEU A 304 -18.02 23.76 2.48
CA LEU A 304 -18.93 24.75 3.05
C LEU A 304 -19.96 24.10 4.00
N GLU A 305 -20.49 22.94 3.63
CA GLU A 305 -21.38 22.16 4.50
C GLU A 305 -20.67 21.77 5.81
N LEU A 306 -19.41 21.34 5.73
CA LEU A 306 -18.61 21.03 6.91
C LEU A 306 -18.32 22.29 7.75
N ILE A 307 -17.99 23.42 7.13
CA ILE A 307 -17.80 24.72 7.83
C ILE A 307 -19.08 25.14 8.57
N TYR A 308 -20.25 24.90 7.97
CA TYR A 308 -21.54 25.25 8.58
C TYR A 308 -21.87 24.34 9.77
N ALA A 309 -21.57 23.04 9.66
CA ALA A 309 -21.82 22.06 10.72
C ALA A 309 -20.81 22.16 11.88
N GLU A 310 -19.57 22.57 11.59
CA GLU A 310 -18.47 22.55 12.55
C GLU A 310 -18.55 23.71 13.56
N LYS A 311 -18.43 23.36 14.84
CA LYS A 311 -18.47 24.31 15.96
C LYS A 311 -17.08 24.70 16.43
N GLU A 312 -16.09 23.86 16.13
CA GLU A 312 -14.71 24.09 16.54
C GLU A 312 -14.07 25.27 15.78
N SER A 313 -13.50 26.22 16.53
CA SER A 313 -12.86 27.43 15.99
C SER A 313 -11.71 27.11 15.02
N GLU A 314 -10.84 26.18 15.38
CA GLU A 314 -9.59 25.96 14.65
C GLU A 314 -9.82 25.16 13.36
N LEU A 315 -10.50 24.01 13.42
CA LEU A 315 -10.85 23.26 12.21
C LEU A 315 -11.65 24.13 11.23
N ARG A 316 -12.61 24.93 11.70
CA ARG A 316 -13.37 25.85 10.85
C ARG A 316 -12.46 26.87 10.15
N LYS A 317 -11.46 27.44 10.84
CA LYS A 317 -10.48 28.35 10.21
C LYS A 317 -9.64 27.64 9.15
N ILE A 318 -9.20 26.41 9.42
CA ILE A 318 -8.43 25.60 8.48
C ILE A 318 -9.25 25.27 7.22
N LEU A 319 -10.52 24.90 7.38
CA LEU A 319 -11.44 24.66 6.26
C LEU A 319 -11.71 25.93 5.44
N CYS A 320 -11.87 27.09 6.10
CA CYS A 320 -11.96 28.36 5.39
C CYS A 320 -10.68 28.66 4.58
N HIS A 321 -9.50 28.39 5.16
CA HIS A 321 -8.23 28.53 4.45
C HIS A 321 -8.16 27.59 3.24
N PHE A 322 -8.55 26.32 3.41
CA PHE A 322 -8.62 25.34 2.32
C PHE A 322 -9.54 25.80 1.19
N LEU A 323 -10.76 26.26 1.51
CA LEU A 323 -11.73 26.74 0.53
C LEU A 323 -11.17 27.91 -0.32
N LEU A 324 -10.40 28.82 0.29
CA LEU A 324 -9.76 29.94 -0.41
C LEU A 324 -8.64 29.50 -1.36
N ARG A 325 -8.12 28.28 -1.22
CA ARG A 325 -7.09 27.71 -2.09
C ARG A 325 -7.67 26.88 -3.24
N LEU A 326 -8.96 26.51 -3.18
CA LEU A 326 -9.61 25.77 -4.27
C LEU A 326 -9.78 26.64 -5.52
N ARG A 327 -9.55 26.04 -6.69
CA ARG A 327 -9.81 26.66 -8.00
C ARG A 327 -11.24 26.39 -8.41
N LEU A 328 -12.06 27.44 -8.47
CA LEU A 328 -13.50 27.37 -8.73
C LEU A 328 -13.88 28.00 -10.09
N GLU A 329 -13.00 27.87 -11.08
CA GLU A 329 -13.28 28.33 -12.44
C GLU A 329 -14.11 27.30 -13.22
N LYS A 330 -14.87 27.75 -14.22
CA LYS A 330 -15.65 26.88 -15.13
C LYS A 330 -16.67 25.95 -14.43
N LEU A 331 -17.15 26.33 -13.25
CA LEU A 331 -18.21 25.59 -12.55
C LEU A 331 -19.55 25.67 -13.30
N SER A 332 -20.41 24.70 -13.08
CA SER A 332 -21.81 24.76 -13.52
C SER A 332 -22.58 25.87 -12.79
N ASN A 333 -23.58 26.45 -13.47
CA ASN A 333 -24.45 27.46 -12.89
C ASN A 333 -25.19 26.97 -11.64
N GLU A 334 -25.43 25.66 -11.53
CA GLU A 334 -26.05 25.04 -10.36
C GLU A 334 -25.10 25.08 -9.16
N GLN A 335 -23.88 24.58 -9.31
CA GLN A 335 -22.87 24.61 -8.25
C GLN A 335 -22.56 26.05 -7.78
N MET A 336 -22.43 26.99 -8.72
CA MET A 336 -22.20 28.40 -8.35
C MET A 336 -23.33 28.96 -7.46
N LYS A 337 -24.59 28.66 -7.80
CA LYS A 337 -25.74 29.11 -6.99
C LYS A 337 -25.75 28.46 -5.61
N THR A 338 -25.46 27.16 -5.52
CA THR A 338 -25.39 26.43 -4.26
C THR A 338 -24.28 26.99 -3.35
N ILE A 339 -23.09 27.24 -3.90
CA ILE A 339 -21.97 27.86 -3.18
C ILE A 339 -22.37 29.25 -2.67
N GLN A 340 -22.96 30.10 -3.52
CA GLN A 340 -23.42 31.43 -3.11
C GLN A 340 -24.47 31.40 -2.00
N ALA A 341 -25.42 30.46 -2.08
CA ALA A 341 -26.47 30.30 -1.07
C ALA A 341 -25.86 29.89 0.29
N MET A 342 -24.96 28.89 0.31
CA MET A 342 -24.32 28.45 1.55
C MET A 342 -23.43 29.52 2.18
N ILE A 343 -22.68 30.29 1.38
CA ILE A 343 -21.90 31.42 1.92
C ILE A 343 -22.82 32.41 2.63
N HIS A 344 -23.97 32.74 2.04
CA HIS A 344 -24.93 33.65 2.64
C HIS A 344 -25.57 33.07 3.91
N GLU A 345 -25.85 31.77 3.96
CA GLU A 345 -26.34 31.10 5.18
C GLU A 345 -25.29 31.13 6.31
N ILE A 346 -24.02 30.84 6.01
CA ILE A 346 -22.94 30.88 6.99
C ILE A 346 -22.76 32.30 7.56
N ASP A 347 -22.87 33.33 6.72
CA ASP A 347 -22.77 34.74 7.14
C ASP A 347 -23.93 35.18 8.06
N GLN A 348 -25.08 34.51 7.97
CA GLN A 348 -26.24 34.78 8.84
C GLN A 348 -26.13 34.14 10.23
N VAL A 349 -25.33 33.07 10.38
CA VAL A 349 -25.16 32.32 11.64
C VAL A 349 -24.11 32.98 12.56
N LYS A 350 -24.10 34.31 12.64
CA LYS A 350 -23.18 35.07 13.51
C LYS A 350 -23.32 34.73 14.99
#